data_AF-A0A418QHD9-F1
#
_entry.id   AF-A0A418QHD9-F1
#
_cell.length_a   1.000
_cell.length_b   1.000
_cell.length_c   1.000
_cell.angle_alpha   90.00
_cell.angle_beta   90.00
_cell.angle_gamma   90.00
#
_symmetry.space_group_name_H-M   'P 1'
#
loop_
_entity.id
_entity.type
_entity.pdbx_description
1 polymer ?
#
loop_
_entity_poly.entity_id
_entity_poly.type
_entity_poly.pdbx_seq_one_letter_code
_entity_poly.pdbx_strand_id
1 'polypeptide(L)'
;MERAYGYRYDKLNRLLQGEFVARTAPTPTASWGAERGNYRFSSASYDAGGNLLTLRRRGLVAAATRTAAAQYAETDNLRYRYQPAGGSAEPASNRLLRVDDLAPAATAFGTKLPARPDFTDGATSGSQQPDYAYDAAGSLTSDANKGIPQISYNYLHLPQRLEWANGNVLEYTYSAAGQKVSKRATEAGKAAVRTDYVGPWQYERDSLRWLSHAEGRALYLYKRDPAGQVSTKVQYEYTLKDHLGNLRVAFHPGERKTYHAYLEPNADELRREQSEFDSVSVSAPIRRVVGIQFAHSGDGVALLNAGGAQPQPLGPLKQLTVAKGDTIDVVTYGMYQQPARANWSFSLASFVASLLQPAVGPAPPDGGRKVRVLPLLSVGLGLVPAVQQLSGGVPKAYVRVLVYNADSALVDSRTQQLTSAANATVAGGGYELLSLRVFVPAAGYVQAYVANESDTDVFFDRATAPNRVILAGMVPSSDELAPPFCRRPGLSRSGSLLPRPERHFAYRPA
;
A
#
# COMPACT_ATOMS: atom_id res chain seq x y z
N MET A 1 9.38 -14.49 -6.29
CA MET A 1 10.85 -14.45 -6.16
C MET A 1 11.17 -14.78 -4.72
N GLU A 2 11.94 -15.84 -4.48
CA GLU A 2 12.32 -16.26 -3.13
C GLU A 2 13.41 -15.33 -2.57
N ARG A 3 13.37 -15.12 -1.25
CA ARG A 3 14.31 -14.29 -0.49
C ARG A 3 14.89 -15.12 0.64
N ALA A 4 16.15 -14.86 0.98
CA ALA A 4 16.87 -15.56 2.03
C ALA A 4 17.62 -14.57 2.93
N TYR A 5 17.78 -14.97 4.19
CA TYR A 5 18.57 -14.28 5.19
C TYR A 5 19.72 -15.18 5.63
N GLY A 6 20.92 -14.63 5.71
CA GLY A 6 22.10 -15.32 6.23
C GLY A 6 22.65 -14.58 7.44
N TYR A 7 23.06 -15.29 8.49
CA TYR A 7 23.58 -14.71 9.71
C TYR A 7 24.96 -15.26 10.04
N ARG A 8 25.82 -14.42 10.62
CA ARG A 8 27.10 -14.85 11.18
C ARG A 8 27.13 -14.45 12.64
N TYR A 9 27.64 -15.35 13.46
CA TYR A 9 27.76 -15.18 14.89
C TYR A 9 29.22 -15.32 15.30
N ASP A 10 29.57 -14.73 16.45
CA ASP A 10 30.82 -15.04 17.11
C ASP A 10 30.73 -16.38 17.85
N LYS A 11 31.83 -16.78 18.51
CA LYS A 11 31.91 -18.03 19.28
C LYS A 11 31.00 -18.06 20.52
N LEU A 12 30.44 -16.91 20.91
CA LEU A 12 29.50 -16.77 22.03
C LEU A 12 28.04 -16.67 21.53
N ASN A 13 27.79 -16.98 20.24
CA ASN A 13 26.48 -16.89 19.59
C ASN A 13 25.91 -15.46 19.55
N ARG A 14 26.75 -14.43 19.59
CA ARG A 14 26.32 -13.03 19.40
C ARG A 14 26.36 -12.67 17.93
N LEU A 15 25.35 -11.95 17.45
CA LEU A 15 25.18 -11.63 16.03
C LEU A 15 26.27 -10.65 15.56
N LEU A 16 27.06 -11.05 14.56
CA LEU A 16 28.09 -10.21 13.96
C LEU A 16 27.64 -9.60 12.63
N GLN A 17 26.95 -10.37 11.79
CA GLN A 17 26.59 -9.96 10.43
C GLN A 17 25.26 -10.58 10.00
N GLY A 18 24.55 -9.90 9.11
CA GLY A 18 23.29 -10.33 8.52
C GLY A 18 23.20 -9.90 7.05
N GLU A 19 23.00 -10.87 6.17
CA GLU A 19 22.85 -10.68 4.73
C GLU A 19 21.42 -10.92 4.29
N PHE A 20 21.01 -10.21 3.24
CA PHE A 20 19.73 -10.41 2.58
C PHE A 20 19.95 -10.48 1.06
N VAL A 21 19.36 -11.51 0.45
CA VAL A 21 19.44 -11.78 -0.98
C VAL A 21 18.13 -12.33 -1.49
N ALA A 22 17.87 -12.14 -2.77
CA ALA A 22 16.78 -12.75 -3.52
C ALA A 22 17.34 -13.58 -4.68
N ARG A 23 16.55 -14.56 -5.14
CA ARG A 23 16.86 -15.24 -6.42
C ARG A 23 16.73 -14.26 -7.57
N THR A 24 17.59 -14.39 -8.58
CA THR A 24 17.54 -13.55 -9.80
C THR A 24 16.33 -13.83 -10.69
N ALA A 25 15.71 -15.00 -10.56
CA ALA A 25 14.48 -15.39 -11.25
C ALA A 25 13.61 -16.30 -10.35
N PRO A 26 12.30 -16.45 -10.63
CA PRO A 26 11.40 -17.31 -9.85
C PRO A 26 11.56 -18.80 -10.23
N THR A 27 12.78 -19.31 -10.31
CA THR A 27 13.08 -20.71 -10.61
C THR A 27 13.99 -21.32 -9.53
N PRO A 28 13.88 -22.63 -9.22
CA PRO A 28 14.73 -23.30 -8.23
C PRO A 28 16.24 -23.19 -8.47
N THR A 29 16.64 -23.08 -9.74
CA THR A 29 18.05 -23.07 -10.18
C THR A 29 18.65 -21.67 -10.28
N ALA A 30 17.85 -20.61 -10.09
CA ALA A 30 18.34 -19.23 -10.20
C ALA A 30 19.33 -18.87 -9.07
N SER A 31 20.33 -18.07 -9.41
CA SER A 31 21.37 -17.62 -8.48
C SER A 31 20.86 -16.63 -7.42
N TRP A 32 21.48 -16.63 -6.24
CA TRP A 32 21.21 -15.70 -5.14
C TRP A 32 22.01 -14.39 -5.29
N GLY A 33 21.63 -13.62 -6.31
CA GLY A 33 22.30 -12.37 -6.67
C GLY A 33 21.41 -11.12 -6.55
N ALA A 34 20.09 -11.26 -6.64
CA ALA A 34 19.18 -10.12 -6.61
C ALA A 34 19.09 -9.53 -5.19
N GLU A 35 18.78 -8.24 -5.10
CA GLU A 35 18.63 -7.48 -3.84
C GLU A 35 19.86 -7.52 -2.90
N ARG A 36 21.00 -8.04 -3.38
CA ARG A 36 22.22 -8.17 -2.58
C ARG A 36 22.71 -6.79 -2.15
N GLY A 37 22.85 -6.61 -0.84
CA GLY A 37 23.31 -5.34 -0.26
C GLY A 37 22.23 -4.25 -0.22
N ASN A 38 20.98 -4.53 -0.59
CA ASN A 38 19.87 -3.59 -0.38
C ASN A 38 19.60 -3.43 1.13
N TYR A 39 19.51 -4.55 1.83
CA TYR A 39 19.39 -4.58 3.29
C TYR A 39 20.52 -5.41 3.86
N ARG A 40 21.27 -4.83 4.80
CA ARG A 40 22.42 -5.51 5.39
C ARG A 40 22.63 -5.08 6.83
N PHE A 41 22.86 -6.04 7.71
CA PHE A 41 23.49 -5.82 9.00
C PHE A 41 24.99 -6.09 8.81
N SER A 42 25.73 -5.02 8.52
CA SER A 42 27.10 -5.11 7.99
C SER A 42 28.10 -5.60 9.04
N SER A 43 27.92 -5.16 10.28
CA SER A 43 28.80 -5.50 11.40
C SER A 43 28.18 -5.09 12.72
N ALA A 44 28.46 -5.86 13.77
CA ALA A 44 28.42 -5.42 15.15
C ALA A 44 29.68 -5.85 15.91
N SER A 45 29.97 -5.13 16.99
CA SER A 45 31.01 -5.50 17.94
C SER A 45 30.49 -5.39 19.37
N TYR A 46 31.11 -6.14 20.27
CA TYR A 46 30.70 -6.25 21.66
C TYR A 46 31.91 -6.17 22.58
N ASP A 47 31.71 -5.67 23.79
CA ASP A 47 32.71 -5.83 24.85
C ASP A 47 32.70 -7.28 25.41
N ALA A 48 33.57 -7.53 26.40
CA ALA A 48 33.65 -8.82 27.08
C ALA A 48 32.38 -9.15 27.90
N GLY A 49 31.66 -8.13 28.39
CA GLY A 49 30.40 -8.26 29.12
C GLY A 49 29.18 -8.49 28.24
N GLY A 50 29.32 -8.36 26.92
CA GLY A 50 28.25 -8.53 25.93
C GLY A 50 27.50 -7.25 25.59
N ASN A 51 27.95 -6.09 26.06
CA ASN A 51 27.40 -4.81 25.64
C ASN A 51 27.75 -4.55 24.18
N LEU A 52 26.78 -4.05 23.40
CA LEU A 52 26.97 -3.70 22.00
C LEU A 52 27.81 -2.43 21.90
N LEU A 53 28.93 -2.43 21.19
CA LEU A 53 29.83 -1.27 21.04
C LEU A 53 29.62 -0.54 19.72
N THR A 54 29.44 -1.29 18.63
CA THR A 54 29.19 -0.71 17.30
C THR A 54 28.14 -1.51 16.55
N LEU A 55 27.41 -0.83 15.67
CA LEU A 55 26.42 -1.45 14.79
C LEU A 55 26.34 -0.68 13.47
N ARG A 56 26.43 -1.38 12.34
CA ARG A 56 26.29 -0.78 11.01
C ARG A 56 25.18 -1.46 10.22
N ARG A 57 24.27 -0.65 9.66
CA ARG A 57 23.16 -1.12 8.84
C ARG A 57 23.05 -0.36 7.52
N ARG A 58 22.61 -1.07 6.51
CA ARG A 58 22.26 -0.54 5.19
C ARG A 58 20.81 -0.87 4.91
N GLY A 59 20.10 0.07 4.30
CA GLY A 59 18.68 -0.06 4.01
C GLY A 59 18.20 0.94 2.98
N LEU A 60 16.87 0.95 2.77
CA LEU A 60 16.20 1.82 1.83
C LEU A 60 16.28 3.29 2.30
N VAL A 61 16.86 4.14 1.47
CA VAL A 61 17.02 5.58 1.75
C VAL A 61 16.14 6.47 0.87
N ALA A 62 15.75 5.97 -0.31
CA ALA A 62 14.70 6.57 -1.13
C ALA A 62 13.89 5.45 -1.80
N ALA A 63 12.57 5.54 -1.72
CA ALA A 63 11.68 4.62 -2.44
C ALA A 63 11.83 4.83 -3.95
N ALA A 64 11.56 3.77 -4.73
CA ALA A 64 11.45 3.91 -6.17
C ALA A 64 10.35 4.92 -6.52
N THR A 65 10.56 5.69 -7.57
CA THR A 65 9.54 6.51 -8.21
C THR A 65 9.28 5.98 -9.62
N ARG A 66 8.34 6.58 -10.34
CA ARG A 66 8.07 6.19 -11.74
C ARG A 66 9.26 6.40 -12.68
N THR A 67 10.24 7.23 -12.29
CA THR A 67 11.38 7.60 -13.14
C THR A 67 12.73 7.24 -12.53
N ALA A 68 12.76 6.72 -11.30
CA ALA A 68 14.00 6.40 -10.59
C ALA A 68 13.86 5.11 -9.77
N ALA A 69 14.88 4.26 -9.82
CA ALA A 69 14.95 3.06 -9.00
C ALA A 69 15.08 3.42 -7.50
N ALA A 70 14.70 2.49 -6.63
CA ALA A 70 14.91 2.59 -5.20
C ALA A 70 16.40 2.75 -4.89
N GLN A 71 16.72 3.62 -3.92
CA GLN A 71 18.09 3.86 -3.49
C GLN A 71 18.32 3.25 -2.11
N TYR A 72 19.50 2.65 -1.95
CA TYR A 72 19.93 2.01 -0.71
C TYR A 72 21.27 2.61 -0.28
N ALA A 73 21.40 2.90 1.01
CA ALA A 73 22.63 3.43 1.60
C ALA A 73 22.74 3.04 3.08
N GLU A 74 23.87 3.37 3.71
CA GLU A 74 24.04 3.21 5.16
C GLU A 74 22.96 4.02 5.88
N THR A 75 22.13 3.33 6.66
CA THR A 75 21.07 3.93 7.48
C THR A 75 21.54 4.17 8.89
N ASP A 76 22.45 3.33 9.39
CA ASP A 76 22.95 3.43 10.76
C ASP A 76 24.44 3.13 10.79
N ASN A 77 25.17 3.95 11.53
CA ASN A 77 26.57 3.72 11.88
C ASN A 77 26.75 4.12 13.35
N LEU A 78 26.23 3.25 14.21
CA LEU A 78 26.03 3.52 15.62
C LEU A 78 27.29 3.17 16.41
N ARG A 79 27.68 4.07 17.32
CA ARG A 79 28.66 3.82 18.37
C ARG A 79 28.00 3.99 19.72
N TYR A 80 27.96 2.91 20.48
CA TYR A 80 27.37 2.89 21.81
C TYR A 80 28.43 3.27 22.83
N ARG A 81 28.12 4.26 23.67
CA ARG A 81 29.00 4.74 24.72
C ARG A 81 28.39 4.37 26.06
N TYR A 82 29.11 3.59 26.84
CA TYR A 82 28.73 3.26 28.21
C TYR A 82 29.51 4.15 29.17
N GLN A 83 29.00 4.31 30.39
CA GLN A 83 29.69 5.10 31.42
C GLN A 83 31.10 4.52 31.66
N PRO A 84 32.19 5.28 31.44
CA PRO A 84 33.55 4.75 31.57
C PRO A 84 33.95 4.57 33.05
N ALA A 85 34.80 3.58 33.32
CA ALA A 85 35.53 3.49 34.59
C ALA A 85 36.64 4.54 34.60
N GLY A 86 36.71 5.33 35.67
CA GLY A 86 37.60 6.49 35.77
C GLY A 86 39.03 6.18 35.33
N GLY A 87 39.52 6.91 34.32
CA GLY A 87 40.87 6.74 33.78
C GLY A 87 41.06 5.59 32.77
N SER A 88 40.00 4.88 32.38
CA SER A 88 40.07 3.78 31.41
C SER A 88 39.06 3.94 30.27
N ALA A 89 39.32 3.26 29.15
CA ALA A 89 38.37 3.13 28.04
C ALA A 89 37.29 2.07 28.30
N GLU A 90 37.43 1.28 29.37
CA GLU A 90 36.50 0.23 29.73
C GLU A 90 35.26 0.78 30.44
N PRO A 91 34.08 0.18 30.24
CA PRO A 91 32.87 0.61 30.91
C PRO A 91 32.91 0.30 32.41
N ALA A 92 32.55 1.27 33.25
CA ALA A 92 32.27 1.10 34.68
C ALA A 92 30.98 0.32 34.94
N SER A 93 30.07 0.32 33.98
CA SER A 93 28.74 -0.29 34.11
C SER A 93 28.14 -0.62 32.75
N ASN A 94 27.10 -1.45 32.75
CA ASN A 94 26.30 -1.76 31.56
C ASN A 94 25.24 -0.67 31.26
N ARG A 95 25.36 0.54 31.86
CA ARG A 95 24.44 1.66 31.62
C ARG A 95 24.89 2.42 30.38
N LEU A 96 24.03 2.46 29.36
CA LEU A 96 24.27 3.16 28.11
C LEU A 96 24.17 4.67 28.33
N LEU A 97 25.24 5.41 28.04
CA LEU A 97 25.31 6.85 28.21
C LEU A 97 24.69 7.60 27.02
N ARG A 98 25.06 7.17 25.80
CA ARG A 98 24.58 7.74 24.53
C ARG A 98 24.89 6.80 23.36
N VAL A 99 24.30 7.10 22.21
CA VAL A 99 24.59 6.41 20.95
C VAL A 99 24.90 7.45 19.88
N ASP A 100 26.15 7.49 19.42
CA ASP A 100 26.57 8.37 18.34
C ASP A 100 26.14 7.74 17.00
N ASP A 101 25.35 8.41 16.16
CA ASP A 101 25.03 7.94 14.80
C ASP A 101 25.85 8.67 13.73
N LEU A 102 26.89 7.99 13.25
CA LEU A 102 27.86 8.51 12.29
C LEU A 102 27.46 8.24 10.83
N ALA A 103 26.26 7.71 10.58
CA ALA A 103 25.79 7.55 9.22
C ALA A 103 25.71 8.96 8.60
N PRO A 104 26.24 9.16 7.36
CA PRO A 104 26.26 10.48 6.75
C PRO A 104 24.89 11.14 6.87
N ALA A 105 24.82 12.31 7.51
CA ALA A 105 23.65 13.17 7.38
C ALA A 105 23.46 13.37 5.88
N ALA A 106 22.31 12.95 5.34
CA ALA A 106 22.11 12.83 3.91
C ALA A 106 22.10 14.21 3.23
N THR A 107 23.26 14.84 3.06
CA THR A 107 23.43 16.10 2.34
C THR A 107 23.05 15.98 0.86
N ALA A 108 22.95 14.75 0.33
CA ALA A 108 22.45 14.48 -1.01
C ALA A 108 20.92 14.22 -1.09
N PHE A 109 20.20 13.98 0.02
CA PHE A 109 18.82 13.44 -0.03
C PHE A 109 17.86 13.97 1.05
N GLY A 110 18.10 15.17 1.58
CA GLY A 110 17.23 15.83 2.54
C GLY A 110 17.69 15.68 4.00
N THR A 111 17.28 16.63 4.84
CA THR A 111 17.69 16.76 6.24
C THR A 111 17.37 15.51 7.07
N LYS A 112 18.26 15.13 7.99
CA LYS A 112 18.01 14.19 9.10
C LYS A 112 16.97 14.83 10.06
N LEU A 113 15.70 14.81 9.67
CA LEU A 113 14.52 15.21 10.47
C LEU A 113 13.37 14.26 10.03
N PRO A 114 12.33 14.00 10.86
CA PRO A 114 11.74 12.69 11.23
C PRO A 114 11.08 11.82 10.13
N ALA A 115 11.44 11.98 8.86
CA ALA A 115 10.89 11.23 7.73
C ALA A 115 11.36 9.76 7.67
N ARG A 116 12.42 9.39 8.40
CA ARG A 116 12.85 8.00 8.56
C ARG A 116 12.56 7.52 9.99
N PRO A 117 11.93 6.35 10.17
CA PRO A 117 11.69 5.78 11.49
C PRO A 117 12.90 4.96 11.99
N ASP A 118 14.12 5.42 11.70
CA ASP A 118 15.37 4.90 12.22
C ASP A 118 15.83 5.67 13.46
N PHE A 119 16.88 5.19 14.12
CA PHE A 119 17.48 5.93 15.23
C PHE A 119 18.13 7.19 14.67
N THR A 120 17.80 8.35 15.25
CA THR A 120 18.46 9.62 14.91
C THR A 120 19.06 10.17 16.18
N ASP A 121 20.39 10.30 16.21
CA ASP A 121 21.09 11.09 17.20
C ASP A 121 20.79 12.58 16.92
N GLY A 122 19.81 13.12 17.64
CA GLY A 122 19.20 14.43 17.36
C GLY A 122 19.47 15.50 18.42
N ALA A 123 19.95 15.11 19.60
CA ALA A 123 20.11 16.01 20.75
C ALA A 123 21.57 16.28 21.12
N THR A 124 22.47 15.30 20.96
CA THR A 124 23.86 15.40 21.42
C THR A 124 24.91 15.02 20.37
N SER A 125 24.54 14.84 19.08
CA SER A 125 25.51 14.61 17.99
C SER A 125 26.70 15.58 18.05
N GLY A 126 27.87 15.08 18.46
CA GLY A 126 29.11 15.86 18.62
C GLY A 126 29.35 16.47 20.02
N SER A 127 28.44 16.25 20.96
CA SER A 127 28.52 16.64 22.38
C SER A 127 28.96 15.45 23.26
N GLN A 128 29.53 15.74 24.44
CA GLN A 128 29.85 14.73 25.46
C GLN A 128 28.70 14.51 26.46
N GLN A 129 27.57 15.20 26.30
CA GLN A 129 26.45 15.09 27.22
C GLN A 129 25.76 13.71 27.11
N PRO A 130 25.30 13.13 28.25
CA PRO A 130 24.52 11.90 28.23
C PRO A 130 23.15 12.09 27.56
N ASP A 131 22.74 11.14 26.74
CA ASP A 131 21.36 11.08 26.19
C ASP A 131 20.39 10.39 27.15
N TYR A 132 20.93 9.53 28.01
CA TYR A 132 20.18 8.66 28.90
C TYR A 132 20.57 8.94 30.34
N ALA A 133 19.58 9.16 31.20
CA ALA A 133 19.76 9.19 32.65
C ALA A 133 19.10 7.99 33.31
N TYR A 134 19.60 7.62 34.48
CA TYR A 134 19.13 6.46 35.23
C TYR A 134 18.92 6.79 36.69
N ASP A 135 17.99 6.11 37.33
CA ASP A 135 17.87 6.10 38.79
C ASP A 135 18.98 5.23 39.44
N ALA A 136 18.98 5.17 40.77
CA ALA A 136 19.94 4.36 41.53
C ALA A 136 19.82 2.87 41.21
N ALA A 137 18.60 2.37 40.95
CA ALA A 137 18.32 0.98 40.59
C ALA A 137 18.72 0.64 39.13
N GLY A 138 19.02 1.64 38.31
CA GLY A 138 19.40 1.47 36.90
C GLY A 138 18.23 1.53 35.91
N SER A 139 17.05 1.98 36.35
CA SER A 139 15.92 2.25 35.46
C SER A 139 16.11 3.58 34.74
N LEU A 140 15.73 3.66 33.47
CA LEU A 140 15.87 4.87 32.65
C LEU A 140 14.93 5.98 33.15
N THR A 141 15.46 7.16 33.49
CA THR A 141 14.67 8.32 33.94
C THR A 141 14.48 9.38 32.87
N SER A 142 15.31 9.39 31.82
CA SER A 142 15.14 10.28 30.66
C SER A 142 15.76 9.70 29.38
N ASP A 143 15.26 10.14 28.22
CA ASP A 143 15.74 9.80 26.88
C ASP A 143 15.71 11.06 26.00
N ALA A 144 16.86 11.72 25.87
CA ALA A 144 17.00 12.97 25.12
C ALA A 144 16.71 12.79 23.63
N ASN A 145 17.09 11.65 23.04
CA ASN A 145 16.85 11.33 21.63
C ASN A 145 15.35 11.20 21.30
N LYS A 146 14.53 10.84 22.28
CA LYS A 146 13.06 10.83 22.16
C LYS A 146 12.37 12.08 22.71
N GLY A 147 13.13 13.04 23.22
CA GLY A 147 12.60 14.23 23.88
C GLY A 147 11.79 13.92 25.14
N ILE A 148 12.17 12.88 25.88
CA ILE A 148 11.51 12.43 27.12
C ILE A 148 12.36 12.89 28.31
N PRO A 149 12.08 14.06 28.91
CA PRO A 149 12.81 14.53 30.09
C PRO A 149 12.53 13.70 31.35
N GLN A 150 11.39 13.01 31.44
CA GLN A 150 10.99 12.33 32.66
C GLN A 150 10.27 11.01 32.40
N ILE A 151 10.74 9.98 33.10
CA ILE A 151 10.10 8.67 33.24
C ILE A 151 10.00 8.37 34.74
N SER A 152 8.80 8.10 35.21
CA SER A 152 8.55 7.67 36.59
C SER A 152 8.03 6.25 36.65
N TYR A 153 8.26 5.60 37.79
CA TYR A 153 8.00 4.20 38.04
C TYR A 153 7.08 4.04 39.24
N ASN A 154 6.25 2.98 39.23
CA ASN A 154 5.42 2.63 40.36
C ASN A 154 6.22 1.80 41.41
N TYR A 155 5.56 1.42 42.51
CA TYR A 155 6.17 0.62 43.58
C TYR A 155 6.74 -0.74 43.13
N LEU A 156 6.25 -1.30 42.02
CA LEU A 156 6.77 -2.54 41.42
C LEU A 156 7.96 -2.29 40.46
N HIS A 157 8.50 -1.06 40.44
CA HIS A 157 9.50 -0.61 39.48
C HIS A 157 9.04 -0.78 38.01
N LEU A 158 7.73 -0.69 37.75
CA LEU A 158 7.19 -0.68 36.39
C LEU A 158 6.98 0.76 35.92
N PRO A 159 7.32 1.10 34.66
CA PRO A 159 7.13 2.44 34.11
C PRO A 159 5.67 2.86 34.25
N GLN A 160 5.42 3.95 34.96
CA GLN A 160 4.09 4.45 35.27
C GLN A 160 3.72 5.66 34.41
N ARG A 161 4.67 6.57 34.18
CA ARG A 161 4.41 7.81 33.45
C ARG A 161 5.63 8.28 32.70
N LEU A 162 5.43 8.62 31.43
CA LEU A 162 6.42 9.21 30.55
C LEU A 162 5.92 10.59 30.12
N GLU A 163 6.77 11.59 30.21
CA GLU A 163 6.47 12.96 29.81
C GLU A 163 7.43 13.39 28.71
N TRP A 164 6.89 13.96 27.64
CA TRP A 164 7.68 14.53 26.56
C TRP A 164 7.77 16.05 26.74
N ALA A 165 8.89 16.62 26.28
CA ALA A 165 9.13 18.06 26.32
C ALA A 165 8.07 18.88 25.56
N ASN A 166 7.37 18.26 24.59
CA ASN A 166 6.28 18.89 23.84
C ASN A 166 4.91 18.86 24.56
N GLY A 167 4.87 18.42 25.83
CA GLY A 167 3.65 18.34 26.63
C GLY A 167 2.83 17.06 26.44
N ASN A 168 3.27 16.12 25.60
CA ASN A 168 2.64 14.80 25.52
C ASN A 168 2.93 13.99 26.79
N VAL A 169 1.98 13.18 27.21
CA VAL A 169 2.08 12.32 28.39
C VAL A 169 1.55 10.93 28.07
N LEU A 170 2.25 9.90 28.56
CA LEU A 170 1.80 8.51 28.47
C LEU A 170 1.81 7.88 29.87
N GLU A 171 0.65 7.42 30.31
CA GLU A 171 0.46 6.82 31.63
C GLU A 171 0.08 5.36 31.48
N TYR A 172 0.58 4.51 32.38
CA TYR A 172 0.27 3.09 32.45
C TYR A 172 -0.31 2.74 33.81
N THR A 173 -1.36 1.90 33.80
CA THR A 173 -1.91 1.29 35.02
C THR A 173 -1.66 -0.19 34.98
N TYR A 174 -1.27 -0.75 36.13
CA TYR A 174 -0.98 -2.17 36.30
C TYR A 174 -1.87 -2.75 37.40
N SER A 175 -2.16 -4.05 37.29
CA SER A 175 -2.70 -4.82 38.41
C SER A 175 -1.65 -4.96 39.51
N ALA A 176 -2.07 -5.39 40.70
CA ALA A 176 -1.14 -5.70 41.80
C ALA A 176 -0.12 -6.80 41.45
N ALA A 177 -0.43 -7.65 40.45
CA ALA A 177 0.49 -8.66 39.92
C ALA A 177 1.45 -8.12 38.84
N GLY A 178 1.44 -6.81 38.57
CA GLY A 178 2.31 -6.17 37.57
C GLY A 178 1.84 -6.33 36.11
N GLN A 179 0.62 -6.82 35.87
CA GLN A 179 0.07 -6.89 34.51
C GLN A 179 -0.47 -5.54 34.09
N LYS A 180 -0.09 -5.03 32.92
CA LYS A 180 -0.61 -3.77 32.39
C LYS A 180 -2.11 -3.92 32.06
N VAL A 181 -2.96 -3.14 32.72
CA VAL A 181 -4.43 -3.16 32.55
C VAL A 181 -4.94 -1.98 31.74
N SER A 182 -4.20 -0.86 31.71
CA SER A 182 -4.55 0.25 30.82
C SER A 182 -3.33 1.09 30.43
N LYS A 183 -3.50 1.85 29.35
CA LYS A 183 -2.64 3.00 29.02
C LYS A 183 -3.52 4.22 28.75
N ARG A 184 -3.00 5.41 29.05
CA ARG A 184 -3.62 6.69 28.71
C ARG A 184 -2.61 7.56 28.00
N ALA A 185 -2.84 7.86 26.73
CA ALA A 185 -2.02 8.75 25.94
C ALA A 185 -2.70 10.12 25.84
N THR A 186 -2.00 11.16 26.24
CA THR A 186 -2.45 12.55 26.15
C THR A 186 -1.49 13.27 25.22
N GLU A 187 -2.00 13.75 24.09
CA GLU A 187 -1.26 14.64 23.19
C GLU A 187 -1.67 16.09 23.49
N ALA A 188 -0.70 17.01 23.47
CA ALA A 188 -0.97 18.42 23.74
C ALA A 188 -2.08 18.96 22.82
N GLY A 189 -3.10 19.60 23.42
CA GLY A 189 -4.25 20.14 22.69
C GLY A 189 -5.26 19.10 22.17
N LYS A 190 -5.11 17.81 22.51
CA LYS A 190 -6.05 16.75 22.10
C LYS A 190 -6.67 16.04 23.29
N ALA A 191 -7.87 15.50 23.08
CA ALA A 191 -8.52 14.65 24.05
C ALA A 191 -7.71 13.35 24.28
N ALA A 192 -7.50 13.02 25.55
CA ALA A 192 -6.76 11.82 25.93
C ALA A 192 -7.39 10.54 25.34
N VAL A 193 -6.54 9.61 24.95
CA VAL A 193 -6.92 8.28 24.46
C VAL A 193 -6.57 7.27 25.52
N ARG A 194 -7.59 6.71 26.16
CA ARG A 194 -7.45 5.56 27.05
C ARG A 194 -7.60 4.27 26.27
N THR A 195 -6.71 3.31 26.53
CA THR A 195 -6.81 1.94 26.05
C THR A 195 -6.81 0.99 27.24
N ASP A 196 -7.81 0.12 27.31
CA ASP A 196 -7.96 -0.86 28.37
C ASP A 196 -7.70 -2.27 27.84
N TYR A 197 -7.01 -3.07 28.65
CA TYR A 197 -6.57 -4.43 28.32
C TYR A 197 -7.27 -5.42 29.25
N VAL A 198 -8.17 -6.24 28.68
CA VAL A 198 -8.94 -7.24 29.42
C VAL A 198 -8.75 -8.59 28.75
N GLY A 199 -7.74 -9.34 29.17
CA GLY A 199 -7.36 -10.59 28.50
C GLY A 199 -7.09 -10.37 27.00
N PRO A 200 -7.77 -11.09 26.08
CA PRO A 200 -7.59 -10.89 24.63
C PRO A 200 -8.28 -9.64 24.08
N TRP A 201 -9.11 -8.96 24.88
CA TRP A 201 -9.91 -7.80 24.47
C TRP A 201 -9.14 -6.51 24.68
N GLN A 202 -9.14 -5.64 23.67
CA GLN A 202 -8.58 -4.29 23.78
C GLN A 202 -9.65 -3.26 23.46
N TYR A 203 -9.91 -2.37 24.41
CA TYR A 203 -10.84 -1.26 24.27
C TYR A 203 -10.06 0.04 24.08
N GLU A 204 -10.61 0.98 23.33
CA GLU A 204 -10.10 2.34 23.22
C GLU A 204 -11.27 3.31 23.30
N ARG A 205 -11.22 4.26 24.23
CA ARG A 205 -12.34 5.17 24.54
C ARG A 205 -13.66 4.39 24.73
N ASP A 206 -13.61 3.37 25.59
CA ASP A 206 -14.73 2.49 25.94
C ASP A 206 -15.35 1.70 24.77
N SER A 207 -14.72 1.72 23.59
CA SER A 207 -15.14 0.98 22.40
C SER A 207 -14.18 -0.19 22.14
N LEU A 208 -14.71 -1.40 21.95
CA LEU A 208 -13.89 -2.57 21.60
C LEU A 208 -13.18 -2.32 20.27
N ARG A 209 -11.84 -2.34 20.23
CA ARG A 209 -11.09 -2.15 18.98
C ARG A 209 -10.74 -3.47 18.31
N TRP A 210 -10.26 -4.43 19.09
CA TRP A 210 -9.99 -5.76 18.60
C TRP A 210 -9.93 -6.80 19.70
N LEU A 211 -10.09 -8.05 19.27
CA LEU A 211 -9.97 -9.27 20.07
C LEU A 211 -8.88 -10.14 19.46
N SER A 212 -7.88 -10.56 20.24
CA SER A 212 -6.84 -11.48 19.77
C SER A 212 -7.32 -12.94 19.82
N HIS A 213 -6.94 -13.74 18.83
CA HIS A 213 -7.13 -15.20 18.80
C HIS A 213 -5.84 -15.91 18.32
N ALA A 214 -5.84 -17.25 18.31
CA ALA A 214 -4.63 -18.04 18.05
C ALA A 214 -3.95 -17.70 16.70
N GLU A 215 -4.75 -17.39 15.69
CA GLU A 215 -4.30 -17.13 14.31
C GLU A 215 -4.14 -15.63 13.99
N GLY A 216 -4.54 -14.72 14.87
CA GLY A 216 -4.55 -13.29 14.59
C GLY A 216 -5.49 -12.49 15.50
N ARG A 217 -6.36 -11.65 14.92
CA ARG A 217 -7.32 -10.83 15.66
C ARG A 217 -8.59 -10.52 14.86
N ALA A 218 -9.71 -10.35 15.57
CA ALA A 218 -10.92 -9.76 15.04
C ALA A 218 -10.93 -8.25 15.30
N LEU A 219 -10.97 -7.46 14.23
CA LEU A 219 -11.05 -5.99 14.25
C LEU A 219 -12.51 -5.55 14.28
N TYR A 220 -12.86 -4.67 15.22
CA TYR A 220 -14.17 -4.05 15.30
C TYR A 220 -14.12 -2.64 14.70
N LEU A 221 -14.70 -2.50 13.51
CA LEU A 221 -14.75 -1.26 12.75
C LEU A 221 -16.09 -0.57 12.98
N TYR A 222 -16.04 0.67 13.45
CA TYR A 222 -17.21 1.50 13.68
C TYR A 222 -17.28 2.56 12.58
N LYS A 223 -18.46 2.74 11.98
CA LYS A 223 -18.76 3.85 11.08
C LYS A 223 -19.95 4.61 11.63
N ARG A 224 -19.84 5.93 11.69
CA ARG A 224 -20.95 6.82 12.02
C ARG A 224 -21.36 7.54 10.74
N ASP A 225 -22.63 7.48 10.39
CA ASP A 225 -23.17 8.23 9.26
C ASP A 225 -23.43 9.71 9.64
N PRO A 226 -23.76 10.59 8.67
CA PRO A 226 -24.08 11.99 8.96
C PRO A 226 -25.30 12.18 9.87
N ALA A 227 -26.21 11.21 9.95
CA ALA A 227 -27.36 11.21 10.86
C ALA A 227 -26.99 10.77 12.29
N GLY A 228 -25.73 10.41 12.52
CA GLY A 228 -25.22 9.97 13.81
C GLY A 228 -25.44 8.50 14.11
N GLN A 229 -26.00 7.71 13.19
CA GLN A 229 -26.23 6.28 13.36
C GLN A 229 -24.91 5.52 13.26
N VAL A 230 -24.68 4.60 14.20
CA VAL A 230 -23.45 3.80 14.27
C VAL A 230 -23.71 2.43 13.65
N SER A 231 -22.91 2.08 12.65
CA SER A 231 -22.81 0.72 12.12
C SER A 231 -21.49 0.08 12.54
N THR A 232 -21.52 -1.23 12.74
CA THR A 232 -20.34 -2.01 13.11
C THR A 232 -20.06 -3.08 12.07
N LYS A 233 -18.77 -3.32 11.81
CA LYS A 233 -18.29 -4.40 10.96
C LYS A 233 -17.17 -5.13 11.70
N VAL A 234 -17.27 -6.45 11.78
CA VAL A 234 -16.18 -7.29 12.27
C VAL A 234 -15.35 -7.76 11.07
N GLN A 235 -14.05 -7.60 11.16
CA GLN A 235 -13.10 -8.03 10.14
C GLN A 235 -12.02 -8.90 10.78
N TYR A 236 -11.89 -10.13 10.32
CA TYR A 236 -10.83 -11.03 10.78
C TYR A 236 -9.52 -10.72 10.06
N GLU A 237 -8.47 -10.52 10.84
CA GLU A 237 -7.09 -10.36 10.39
C GLU A 237 -6.27 -11.52 10.94
N TYR A 238 -5.61 -12.25 10.04
CA TYR A 238 -4.75 -13.39 10.33
C TYR A 238 -3.29 -12.94 10.27
N THR A 239 -2.43 -13.64 11.01
CA THR A 239 -1.02 -13.28 11.15
C THR A 239 -0.12 -14.45 10.80
N LEU A 240 0.90 -14.20 9.99
CA LEU A 240 2.05 -15.07 9.82
C LEU A 240 3.18 -14.56 10.66
N LYS A 241 3.70 -15.42 11.52
CA LYS A 241 4.84 -15.15 12.39
C LYS A 241 6.06 -15.92 11.91
N ASP A 242 7.24 -15.39 12.17
CA ASP A 242 8.46 -16.17 12.02
C ASP A 242 8.67 -17.14 13.19
N HIS A 243 9.74 -17.93 13.12
CA HIS A 243 10.11 -18.91 14.15
C HIS A 243 10.45 -18.27 15.51
N LEU A 244 10.65 -16.95 15.58
CA LEU A 244 10.85 -16.20 16.83
C LEU A 244 9.56 -15.54 17.33
N GLY A 245 8.42 -15.81 16.66
CA GLY A 245 7.12 -15.25 17.01
C GLY A 245 6.89 -13.81 16.53
N ASN A 246 7.80 -13.22 15.75
CA ASN A 246 7.59 -11.87 15.22
C ASN A 246 6.61 -11.91 14.06
N LEU A 247 5.66 -10.96 14.05
CA LEU A 247 4.78 -10.72 12.92
C LEU A 247 5.60 -10.44 11.64
N ARG A 248 5.23 -11.11 10.55
CA ARG A 248 5.81 -10.90 9.22
C ARG A 248 4.79 -10.33 8.25
N VAL A 249 3.60 -10.91 8.27
CA VAL A 249 2.48 -10.48 7.44
C VAL A 249 1.24 -10.57 8.30
N ALA A 250 0.43 -9.51 8.27
CA ALA A 250 -0.95 -9.58 8.70
C ALA A 250 -1.83 -9.45 7.45
N PHE A 251 -2.87 -10.27 7.34
CA PHE A 251 -3.72 -10.28 6.16
C PHE A 251 -5.17 -10.56 6.53
N HIS A 252 -6.09 -10.08 5.71
CA HIS A 252 -7.52 -10.34 5.88
C HIS A 252 -8.15 -10.71 4.54
N PRO A 253 -9.33 -11.37 4.55
CA PRO A 253 -10.11 -11.54 3.33
C PRO A 253 -10.36 -10.19 2.67
N GLY A 254 -10.06 -10.09 1.38
CA GLY A 254 -10.36 -8.90 0.59
C GLY A 254 -11.85 -8.62 0.53
N GLU A 255 -12.18 -7.36 0.27
CA GLU A 255 -13.57 -6.96 0.09
C GLU A 255 -13.95 -7.04 -1.38
N ARG A 256 -15.07 -7.68 -1.68
CA ARG A 256 -15.66 -7.56 -3.01
C ARG A 256 -16.10 -6.11 -3.22
N LYS A 257 -15.54 -5.46 -4.24
CA LYS A 257 -15.94 -4.11 -4.67
C LYS A 257 -16.66 -4.20 -6.01
N THR A 258 -17.76 -3.46 -6.12
CA THR A 258 -18.56 -3.40 -7.33
C THR A 258 -18.74 -1.94 -7.76
N TYR A 259 -18.55 -1.68 -9.05
CA TYR A 259 -18.66 -0.36 -9.66
C TYR A 259 -19.60 -0.47 -10.86
N HIS A 260 -20.49 0.50 -11.06
CA HIS A 260 -21.48 0.47 -12.14
C HIS A 260 -21.50 1.81 -12.88
N ALA A 261 -21.41 1.73 -14.21
CA ALA A 261 -21.73 2.83 -15.12
C ALA A 261 -23.06 2.50 -15.80
N TYR A 262 -24.16 2.92 -15.18
CA TYR A 262 -25.50 2.73 -15.74
C TYR A 262 -25.82 3.77 -16.81
N LEU A 263 -25.17 4.94 -16.77
CA LEU A 263 -25.32 5.98 -17.78
C LEU A 263 -26.74 6.59 -17.87
N GLU A 264 -27.62 6.25 -16.93
CA GLU A 264 -29.01 6.71 -16.86
C GLU A 264 -29.12 8.21 -16.66
N PRO A 265 -30.15 8.90 -17.20
CA PRO A 265 -30.35 10.34 -17.13
C PRO A 265 -30.70 10.89 -15.73
N ASN A 266 -29.99 10.43 -14.70
CA ASN A 266 -30.09 10.88 -13.33
C ASN A 266 -28.79 11.63 -12.93
N ALA A 267 -28.95 12.86 -12.45
CA ALA A 267 -27.84 13.73 -12.04
C ALA A 267 -27.03 13.18 -10.86
N ASP A 268 -27.67 12.46 -9.93
CA ASP A 268 -26.98 11.86 -8.78
C ASP A 268 -26.15 10.65 -9.20
N GLU A 269 -26.66 9.85 -10.14
CA GLU A 269 -25.90 8.74 -10.72
C GLU A 269 -24.72 9.25 -11.55
N LEU A 270 -24.91 10.28 -12.35
CA LEU A 270 -23.82 10.93 -13.08
C LEU A 270 -22.71 11.40 -12.13
N ARG A 271 -23.08 12.02 -11.00
CA ARG A 271 -22.10 12.50 -10.01
C ARG A 271 -21.33 11.33 -9.37
N ARG A 272 -22.02 10.22 -9.07
CA ARG A 272 -21.38 8.99 -8.58
C ARG A 272 -20.41 8.44 -9.62
N GLU A 273 -20.87 8.24 -10.85
CA GLU A 273 -20.08 7.68 -11.95
C GLU A 273 -18.85 8.54 -12.26
N GLN A 274 -18.97 9.87 -12.29
CA GLN A 274 -17.84 10.78 -12.49
C GLN A 274 -16.80 10.73 -11.37
N SER A 275 -17.18 10.28 -10.17
CA SER A 275 -16.26 10.08 -9.05
C SER A 275 -15.58 8.70 -9.07
N GLU A 276 -16.25 7.71 -9.66
CA GLU A 276 -15.78 6.33 -9.69
C GLU A 276 -14.98 6.03 -10.98
N PHE A 277 -15.42 6.52 -12.13
CA PHE A 277 -14.80 6.29 -13.44
C PHE A 277 -14.00 7.53 -13.88
N ASP A 278 -13.30 7.41 -15.01
CA ASP A 278 -12.83 8.61 -15.70
C ASP A 278 -14.03 9.50 -16.06
N SER A 279 -14.03 10.75 -15.60
CA SER A 279 -15.20 11.61 -15.70
C SER A 279 -15.59 11.94 -17.13
N VAL A 280 -14.64 12.00 -18.06
CA VAL A 280 -14.91 12.24 -19.48
C VAL A 280 -15.58 11.01 -20.10
N SER A 281 -15.12 9.82 -19.73
CA SER A 281 -15.60 8.53 -20.25
C SER A 281 -17.08 8.20 -19.94
N VAL A 282 -17.67 8.83 -18.92
CA VAL A 282 -19.06 8.61 -18.48
C VAL A 282 -19.95 9.85 -18.66
N SER A 283 -19.43 10.91 -19.29
CA SER A 283 -20.15 12.16 -19.53
C SER A 283 -20.56 12.32 -20.99
N ALA A 284 -21.43 13.29 -21.27
CA ALA A 284 -21.69 13.69 -22.66
C ALA A 284 -20.37 14.17 -23.33
N PRO A 285 -20.16 13.87 -24.63
CA PRO A 285 -21.12 13.29 -25.57
C PRO A 285 -21.22 11.75 -25.60
N ILE A 286 -20.32 11.03 -24.92
CA ILE A 286 -20.28 9.56 -24.89
C ILE A 286 -21.58 9.00 -24.29
N ARG A 287 -21.98 9.56 -23.15
CA ARG A 287 -23.25 9.27 -22.50
C ARG A 287 -24.40 9.80 -23.33
N ARG A 288 -25.32 8.92 -23.73
CA ARG A 288 -26.51 9.23 -24.53
C ARG A 288 -27.75 8.63 -23.88
N VAL A 289 -28.85 9.35 -23.99
CA VAL A 289 -30.18 8.83 -23.67
C VAL A 289 -30.79 8.37 -24.98
N VAL A 290 -31.23 7.12 -25.02
CA VAL A 290 -31.88 6.50 -26.16
C VAL A 290 -33.21 5.89 -25.71
N GLY A 291 -34.11 5.59 -26.65
CA GLY A 291 -35.34 4.89 -26.29
C GLY A 291 -35.05 3.45 -25.87
N ILE A 292 -35.95 2.86 -25.06
CA ILE A 292 -35.87 1.48 -24.56
C ILE A 292 -35.59 0.41 -25.64
N GLN A 293 -35.93 0.66 -26.91
CA GLN A 293 -35.61 -0.27 -28.01
C GLN A 293 -34.11 -0.30 -28.39
N PHE A 294 -33.32 0.67 -27.92
CA PHE A 294 -31.90 0.85 -28.20
C PHE A 294 -31.04 0.79 -26.94
N ALA A 295 -31.64 0.45 -25.80
CA ALA A 295 -30.99 0.16 -24.55
C ALA A 295 -31.27 -1.30 -24.17
N HIS A 296 -30.27 -1.98 -23.64
CA HIS A 296 -30.40 -3.27 -22.95
C HIS A 296 -31.11 -3.15 -21.59
N SER A 297 -30.92 -2.04 -20.87
CA SER A 297 -31.59 -1.72 -19.60
C SER A 297 -31.72 -0.20 -19.40
N GLY A 298 -32.90 0.26 -19.00
CA GLY A 298 -33.14 1.70 -18.79
C GLY A 298 -33.12 2.47 -20.11
N ASP A 299 -32.59 3.70 -20.08
CA ASP A 299 -32.56 4.59 -21.24
C ASP A 299 -31.13 5.11 -21.56
N GLY A 300 -30.14 4.83 -20.72
CA GLY A 300 -28.79 5.38 -20.82
C GLY A 300 -27.79 4.45 -21.50
N VAL A 301 -27.02 4.93 -22.49
CA VAL A 301 -25.99 4.13 -23.18
C VAL A 301 -24.70 4.92 -23.39
N ALA A 302 -23.58 4.20 -23.56
CA ALA A 302 -22.35 4.76 -24.12
C ALA A 302 -22.36 4.55 -25.63
N LEU A 303 -22.55 5.64 -26.38
CA LEU A 303 -22.51 5.63 -27.83
C LEU A 303 -21.10 5.93 -28.31
N LEU A 304 -20.46 4.95 -28.95
CA LEU A 304 -19.08 5.06 -29.40
C LEU A 304 -18.98 4.97 -30.92
N ASN A 305 -18.18 5.86 -31.52
CA ASN A 305 -17.90 5.92 -32.95
C ASN A 305 -16.54 6.59 -33.17
N ALA A 306 -15.64 5.96 -33.93
CA ALA A 306 -14.32 6.51 -34.24
C ALA A 306 -14.29 7.41 -35.49
N GLY A 307 -15.37 7.45 -36.25
CA GLY A 307 -15.56 8.28 -37.43
C GLY A 307 -16.15 9.67 -37.12
N GLY A 308 -16.32 10.46 -38.19
CA GLY A 308 -16.90 11.79 -38.12
C GLY A 308 -15.94 12.89 -37.63
N ALA A 309 -16.47 14.11 -37.47
CA ALA A 309 -15.69 15.30 -37.08
C ALA A 309 -15.31 15.33 -35.59
N GLN A 310 -16.03 14.60 -34.74
CA GLN A 310 -15.79 14.52 -33.30
C GLN A 310 -15.80 13.05 -32.84
N PRO A 311 -14.72 12.30 -33.10
CA PRO A 311 -14.65 10.89 -32.78
C PRO A 311 -14.75 10.65 -31.27
N GLN A 312 -15.55 9.67 -30.89
CA GLN A 312 -15.79 9.20 -29.52
C GLN A 312 -15.51 7.70 -29.44
N PRO A 313 -14.24 7.28 -29.62
CA PRO A 313 -13.88 5.87 -29.73
C PRO A 313 -13.79 5.16 -28.37
N LEU A 314 -13.81 5.91 -27.26
CA LEU A 314 -13.53 5.41 -25.91
C LEU A 314 -14.73 5.69 -24.99
N GLY A 315 -15.27 4.63 -24.39
CA GLY A 315 -16.34 4.70 -23.41
C GLY A 315 -15.84 4.56 -21.98
N PRO A 316 -16.73 4.20 -21.02
CA PRO A 316 -16.41 4.11 -19.60
C PRO A 316 -15.07 3.44 -19.30
N LEU A 317 -14.19 4.15 -18.60
CA LEU A 317 -12.84 3.74 -18.26
C LEU A 317 -12.65 3.76 -16.74
N LYS A 318 -12.15 2.65 -16.19
CA LYS A 318 -11.86 2.51 -14.76
C LYS A 318 -10.43 2.06 -14.53
N GLN A 319 -9.75 2.74 -13.63
CA GLN A 319 -8.48 2.30 -13.06
C GLN A 319 -8.67 1.85 -11.61
N LEU A 320 -8.06 0.72 -11.26
CA LEU A 320 -8.08 0.12 -9.93
C LEU A 320 -6.66 -0.25 -9.49
N THR A 321 -6.32 0.02 -8.23
CA THR A 321 -5.13 -0.58 -7.61
C THR A 321 -5.48 -2.00 -7.16
N VAL A 322 -4.58 -2.94 -7.42
CA VAL A 322 -4.78 -4.36 -7.15
C VAL A 322 -3.56 -4.98 -6.45
N ALA A 323 -3.80 -5.98 -5.63
CA ALA A 323 -2.81 -6.86 -5.05
C ALA A 323 -2.62 -8.12 -5.92
N LYS A 324 -1.48 -8.80 -5.73
CA LYS A 324 -1.26 -10.10 -6.35
C LYS A 324 -2.32 -11.10 -5.84
N GLY A 325 -2.95 -11.82 -6.76
CA GLY A 325 -3.98 -12.80 -6.44
C GLY A 325 -5.41 -12.28 -6.54
N ASP A 326 -5.60 -10.97 -6.74
CA ASP A 326 -6.92 -10.41 -6.98
C ASP A 326 -7.53 -10.95 -8.29
N THR A 327 -8.86 -11.05 -8.32
CA THR A 327 -9.61 -11.44 -9.52
C THR A 327 -10.47 -10.27 -9.98
N ILE A 328 -10.32 -9.91 -11.24
CA ILE A 328 -11.10 -8.86 -11.90
C ILE A 328 -12.01 -9.52 -12.91
N ASP A 329 -13.31 -9.43 -12.68
CA ASP A 329 -14.31 -9.66 -13.72
C ASP A 329 -14.62 -8.32 -14.39
N VAL A 330 -14.96 -8.33 -15.68
CA VAL A 330 -15.51 -7.21 -16.46
C VAL A 330 -16.52 -7.76 -17.45
N VAL A 331 -17.66 -7.10 -17.62
CA VAL A 331 -18.80 -7.52 -18.42
C VAL A 331 -19.47 -6.27 -18.96
N THR A 332 -19.88 -6.31 -20.20
CA THR A 332 -20.69 -5.26 -20.80
C THR A 332 -21.60 -5.91 -21.81
N TYR A 333 -22.65 -5.22 -22.20
CA TYR A 333 -23.37 -5.56 -23.41
C TYR A 333 -23.02 -4.56 -24.50
N GLY A 334 -22.88 -5.04 -25.72
CA GLY A 334 -22.63 -4.21 -26.89
C GLY A 334 -23.57 -4.59 -28.03
N MET A 335 -24.00 -3.61 -28.81
CA MET A 335 -24.87 -3.78 -29.96
C MET A 335 -24.48 -2.77 -31.04
N TYR A 336 -24.63 -3.15 -32.31
CA TYR A 336 -24.50 -2.24 -33.45
C TYR A 336 -25.63 -2.48 -34.46
N GLN A 337 -25.93 -1.47 -35.27
CA GLN A 337 -27.03 -1.53 -36.24
C GLN A 337 -26.55 -1.51 -37.68
N GLN A 338 -25.43 -0.82 -37.93
CA GLN A 338 -24.88 -0.67 -39.27
C GLN A 338 -23.52 -1.35 -39.35
N PRO A 339 -23.23 -2.11 -40.42
CA PRO A 339 -21.92 -2.70 -40.61
C PRO A 339 -20.86 -1.60 -40.73
N ALA A 340 -19.71 -1.83 -40.11
CA ALA A 340 -18.55 -0.96 -40.25
C ALA A 340 -18.00 -1.01 -41.67
N ARG A 341 -17.47 0.13 -42.17
CA ARG A 341 -16.92 0.18 -43.52
C ARG A 341 -15.70 -0.73 -43.65
N ALA A 342 -15.59 -1.36 -44.81
CA ALA A 342 -14.36 -2.06 -45.18
C ALA A 342 -13.21 -1.04 -45.30
N ASN A 343 -12.00 -1.46 -44.91
CA ASN A 343 -10.77 -0.66 -44.98
C ASN A 343 -10.75 0.62 -44.13
N TRP A 344 -11.65 0.75 -43.14
CA TRP A 344 -11.56 1.83 -42.15
C TRP A 344 -10.30 1.69 -41.29
N SER A 345 -9.51 2.76 -41.21
CA SER A 345 -8.32 2.84 -40.38
C SER A 345 -8.49 3.88 -39.28
N PHE A 346 -8.27 3.44 -38.05
CA PHE A 346 -8.24 4.27 -36.86
C PHE A 346 -7.29 3.60 -35.86
N SER A 347 -6.64 4.42 -35.03
CA SER A 347 -5.74 3.95 -33.98
C SER A 347 -6.12 4.62 -32.67
N LEU A 348 -6.68 3.84 -31.75
CA LEU A 348 -6.99 4.34 -30.41
C LEU A 348 -5.73 4.82 -29.68
N ALA A 349 -4.58 4.16 -29.89
CA ALA A 349 -3.31 4.57 -29.30
C ALA A 349 -2.92 6.00 -29.73
N SER A 350 -3.04 6.29 -31.03
CA SER A 350 -2.72 7.60 -31.59
C SER A 350 -3.72 8.67 -31.13
N PHE A 351 -5.00 8.32 -31.01
CA PHE A 351 -6.02 9.21 -30.47
C PHE A 351 -5.75 9.55 -28.99
N VAL A 352 -5.46 8.58 -28.13
CA VAL A 352 -5.17 8.86 -26.72
C VAL A 352 -3.86 9.65 -26.56
N ALA A 353 -2.86 9.39 -27.41
CA ALA A 353 -1.62 10.17 -27.43
C ALA A 353 -1.85 11.64 -27.80
N SER A 354 -2.80 11.96 -28.70
CA SER A 354 -3.10 13.35 -29.06
C SER A 354 -3.81 14.12 -27.94
N LEU A 355 -4.61 13.44 -27.11
CA LEU A 355 -5.26 14.05 -25.95
C LEU A 355 -4.26 14.46 -24.84
N LEU A 356 -3.05 13.89 -24.84
CA LEU A 356 -2.00 14.19 -23.86
C LEU A 356 -1.15 15.42 -24.23
N GLN A 357 -1.28 15.94 -25.45
CA GLN A 357 -0.53 17.12 -25.88
C GLN A 357 -1.10 18.38 -25.21
N PRO A 358 -0.26 19.31 -24.70
CA PRO A 358 -0.74 20.60 -24.21
C PRO A 358 -1.46 21.35 -25.34
N ALA A 359 -2.65 21.88 -25.07
CA ALA A 359 -3.35 22.72 -26.03
C ALA A 359 -2.51 23.99 -26.31
N VAL A 360 -2.05 24.15 -27.55
CA VAL A 360 -1.42 25.39 -28.01
C VAL A 360 -2.52 26.31 -28.53
N GLY A 361 -3.04 27.20 -27.68
CA GLY A 361 -4.08 28.16 -28.03
C GLY A 361 -4.54 29.03 -26.86
N PRO A 362 -5.18 30.19 -27.10
CA PRO A 362 -5.65 31.07 -26.05
C PRO A 362 -6.72 30.38 -25.19
N ALA A 363 -6.65 30.61 -23.87
CA ALA A 363 -7.54 29.97 -22.90
C ALA A 363 -9.02 30.34 -23.15
N PRO A 364 -9.96 29.37 -23.11
CA PRO A 364 -11.39 29.65 -23.18
C PRO A 364 -11.87 30.49 -21.97
N PRO A 365 -12.93 31.30 -22.10
CA PRO A 365 -13.41 32.20 -21.03
C PRO A 365 -13.98 31.49 -19.80
N ASP A 366 -14.30 30.21 -19.90
CA ASP A 366 -14.84 29.41 -18.80
C ASP A 366 -13.88 28.27 -18.47
N GLY A 367 -13.59 28.09 -17.17
CA GLY A 367 -12.67 27.08 -16.62
C GLY A 367 -13.10 25.61 -16.79
N GLY A 368 -13.63 25.25 -17.95
CA GLY A 368 -14.10 23.91 -18.29
C GLY A 368 -13.01 23.03 -18.93
N ARG A 369 -12.98 21.77 -18.45
CA ARG A 369 -12.20 20.62 -18.93
C ARG A 369 -10.69 20.64 -18.69
N LYS A 370 -10.31 20.35 -17.43
CA LYS A 370 -9.10 19.56 -17.18
C LYS A 370 -9.39 18.10 -17.60
N VAL A 371 -9.04 17.74 -18.84
CA VAL A 371 -9.05 16.33 -19.25
C VAL A 371 -7.95 15.63 -18.46
N ARG A 372 -8.30 14.83 -17.44
CA ARG A 372 -7.36 13.91 -16.79
C ARG A 372 -7.19 12.71 -17.72
N VAL A 373 -6.49 12.87 -18.84
CA VAL A 373 -6.09 11.69 -19.62
C VAL A 373 -5.15 10.88 -18.74
N LEU A 374 -5.50 9.63 -18.45
CA LEU A 374 -4.64 8.71 -17.71
C LEU A 374 -3.41 8.42 -18.60
N PRO A 375 -2.21 8.95 -18.30
CA PRO A 375 -1.02 8.77 -19.16
C PRO A 375 -0.59 7.30 -19.28
N LEU A 376 -1.13 6.43 -18.41
CA LEU A 376 -0.87 5.00 -18.43
C LEU A 376 -1.64 4.27 -19.52
N LEU A 377 -2.81 4.77 -19.93
CA LEU A 377 -3.59 4.14 -20.99
C LEU A 377 -2.86 4.21 -22.34
N SER A 378 -2.24 5.35 -22.67
CA SER A 378 -1.47 5.50 -23.92
C SER A 378 -0.28 4.54 -23.98
N VAL A 379 0.42 4.34 -22.87
CA VAL A 379 1.53 3.39 -22.77
C VAL A 379 1.05 1.96 -23.02
N GLY A 380 -0.03 1.52 -22.37
CA GLY A 380 -0.56 0.19 -22.57
C GLY A 380 -1.06 -0.06 -23.99
N LEU A 381 -1.73 0.92 -24.60
CA LEU A 381 -2.22 0.83 -25.97
C LEU A 381 -1.11 0.62 -27.00
N GLY A 382 0.10 1.17 -26.77
CA GLY A 382 1.25 0.94 -27.63
C GLY A 382 1.89 -0.45 -27.52
N LEU A 383 1.55 -1.21 -26.46
CA LEU A 383 2.14 -2.52 -26.16
C LEU A 383 1.20 -3.69 -26.47
N VAL A 384 -0.07 -3.43 -26.75
CA VAL A 384 -1.08 -4.46 -27.03
C VAL A 384 -1.34 -4.64 -28.52
N PRO A 385 -1.70 -5.84 -28.98
CA PRO A 385 -2.08 -6.06 -30.37
C PRO A 385 -3.26 -5.19 -30.80
N ALA A 386 -3.17 -4.68 -32.04
CA ALA A 386 -4.28 -3.97 -32.67
C ALA A 386 -5.48 -4.90 -32.86
N VAL A 387 -6.69 -4.38 -32.63
CA VAL A 387 -7.93 -5.13 -32.86
C VAL A 387 -8.23 -5.14 -34.35
N GLN A 388 -8.36 -6.33 -34.94
CA GLN A 388 -8.70 -6.49 -36.35
C GLN A 388 -10.20 -6.44 -36.56
N GLN A 389 -10.63 -5.96 -37.72
CA GLN A 389 -12.05 -6.01 -38.07
C GLN A 389 -12.42 -7.44 -38.43
N LEU A 390 -13.45 -7.99 -37.80
CA LEU A 390 -13.96 -9.32 -38.15
C LEU A 390 -14.76 -9.26 -39.46
N SER A 391 -14.90 -10.41 -40.13
CA SER A 391 -15.65 -10.53 -41.39
C SER A 391 -17.11 -10.10 -41.24
N GLY A 392 -17.76 -9.70 -42.35
CA GLY A 392 -19.18 -9.35 -42.34
C GLY A 392 -19.47 -7.94 -41.82
N GLY A 393 -18.47 -7.05 -41.82
CA GLY A 393 -18.66 -5.66 -41.39
C GLY A 393 -18.84 -5.50 -39.88
N VAL A 394 -18.39 -6.46 -39.07
CA VAL A 394 -18.44 -6.35 -37.61
C VAL A 394 -17.52 -5.20 -37.17
N PRO A 395 -18.00 -4.25 -36.35
CA PRO A 395 -17.18 -3.15 -35.84
C PRO A 395 -15.99 -3.63 -35.02
N LYS A 396 -14.93 -2.82 -34.97
CA LYS A 396 -13.78 -2.98 -34.06
C LYS A 396 -14.16 -2.51 -32.64
N ALA A 397 -15.24 -3.06 -32.11
CA ALA A 397 -15.78 -2.68 -30.82
C ALA A 397 -15.62 -3.81 -29.79
N TYR A 398 -15.10 -3.48 -28.62
CA TYR A 398 -14.58 -4.45 -27.67
C TYR A 398 -14.56 -3.94 -26.23
N VAL A 399 -14.44 -4.89 -25.30
CA VAL A 399 -13.99 -4.64 -23.92
C VAL A 399 -12.53 -5.05 -23.79
N ARG A 400 -11.72 -4.26 -23.10
CA ARG A 400 -10.31 -4.58 -22.83
C ARG A 400 -9.95 -4.35 -21.37
N VAL A 401 -9.11 -5.25 -20.85
CA VAL A 401 -8.49 -5.18 -19.52
C VAL A 401 -6.97 -5.22 -19.68
N LEU A 402 -6.29 -4.24 -19.10
CA LEU A 402 -4.83 -4.11 -19.07
C LEU A 402 -4.36 -4.22 -17.62
N VAL A 403 -3.41 -5.12 -17.35
CA VAL A 403 -2.85 -5.35 -16.01
C VAL A 403 -1.42 -4.88 -15.99
N TYR A 404 -1.07 -4.04 -15.03
CA TYR A 404 0.26 -3.50 -14.84
C TYR A 404 0.77 -3.86 -13.44
N ASN A 405 2.08 -4.08 -13.33
CA ASN A 405 2.72 -4.22 -12.03
C ASN A 405 2.97 -2.85 -11.35
N ALA A 406 3.50 -2.86 -10.13
CA ALA A 406 3.83 -1.65 -9.37
C ALA A 406 4.82 -0.71 -10.10
N ASP A 407 5.67 -1.26 -10.97
CA ASP A 407 6.64 -0.52 -11.79
C ASP A 407 6.03 0.03 -13.10
N SER A 408 4.71 -0.07 -13.27
CA SER A 408 3.98 0.36 -14.48
C SER A 408 4.30 -0.41 -15.76
N ALA A 409 4.91 -1.58 -15.66
CA ALA A 409 5.07 -2.48 -16.80
C ALA A 409 3.77 -3.27 -17.03
N LEU A 410 3.34 -3.37 -18.28
CA LEU A 410 2.21 -4.21 -18.69
C LEU A 410 2.58 -5.69 -18.51
N VAL A 411 1.79 -6.44 -17.76
CA VAL A 411 2.04 -7.85 -17.42
C VAL A 411 0.99 -8.81 -17.96
N ASP A 412 -0.24 -8.35 -18.22
CA ASP A 412 -1.29 -9.12 -18.90
C ASP A 412 -2.23 -8.16 -19.65
N SER A 413 -2.85 -8.65 -20.72
CA SER A 413 -3.90 -7.93 -21.45
C SER A 413 -4.93 -8.91 -22.01
N ARG A 414 -6.22 -8.59 -21.83
CA ARG A 414 -7.34 -9.38 -22.35
C ARG A 414 -8.28 -8.48 -23.14
N THR A 415 -8.70 -8.94 -24.31
CA THR A 415 -9.63 -8.23 -25.19
C THR A 415 -10.71 -9.20 -25.65
N GLN A 416 -11.97 -8.76 -25.62
CA GLN A 416 -13.08 -9.48 -26.27
C GLN A 416 -13.84 -8.49 -27.15
N GLN A 417 -13.87 -8.78 -28.45
CA GLN A 417 -14.56 -8.00 -29.47
C GLN A 417 -15.98 -8.53 -29.67
N LEU A 418 -16.90 -7.64 -30.08
CA LEU A 418 -18.21 -8.04 -30.57
C LEU A 418 -18.10 -8.92 -31.81
N THR A 419 -19.11 -9.76 -32.02
CA THR A 419 -19.26 -10.62 -33.18
C THR A 419 -20.47 -10.18 -34.01
N SER A 420 -20.78 -10.92 -35.08
CA SER A 420 -21.99 -10.68 -35.87
C SER A 420 -23.29 -10.87 -35.07
N ALA A 421 -23.26 -11.54 -33.92
CA ALA A 421 -24.42 -11.68 -33.03
C ALA A 421 -24.86 -10.32 -32.43
N ALA A 422 -23.94 -9.37 -32.33
CA ALA A 422 -24.22 -8.03 -31.83
C ALA A 422 -24.97 -7.12 -32.83
N ASN A 423 -25.27 -7.61 -34.04
CA ASN A 423 -25.97 -6.82 -35.05
C ASN A 423 -27.48 -6.84 -34.83
N ALA A 424 -28.08 -5.73 -34.43
CA ALA A 424 -29.53 -5.66 -34.21
C ALA A 424 -30.39 -5.79 -35.49
N THR A 425 -29.79 -5.75 -36.68
CA THR A 425 -30.51 -5.90 -37.95
C THR A 425 -30.60 -7.34 -38.46
N VAL A 426 -29.84 -8.28 -37.89
CA VAL A 426 -29.92 -9.69 -38.28
C VAL A 426 -30.93 -10.44 -37.41
N ALA A 427 -31.59 -11.45 -37.97
CA ALA A 427 -32.54 -12.27 -37.24
C ALA A 427 -31.87 -12.94 -36.02
N GLY A 428 -32.37 -12.68 -34.83
CA GLY A 428 -31.80 -13.17 -33.57
C GLY A 428 -30.57 -12.42 -33.08
N GLY A 429 -30.15 -11.35 -33.76
CA GLY A 429 -29.09 -10.45 -33.31
C GLY A 429 -29.61 -9.36 -32.38
N GLY A 430 -28.69 -8.70 -31.66
CA GLY A 430 -29.04 -7.68 -30.66
C GLY A 430 -27.88 -7.39 -29.73
N TYR A 431 -28.14 -7.23 -28.43
CA TYR A 431 -27.06 -7.07 -27.46
C TYR A 431 -26.29 -8.37 -27.23
N GLU A 432 -24.98 -8.31 -27.44
CA GLU A 432 -24.06 -9.40 -27.13
C GLU A 432 -23.36 -9.17 -25.78
N LEU A 433 -23.27 -10.23 -24.97
CA LEU A 433 -22.55 -10.24 -23.71
C LEU A 433 -21.04 -10.37 -23.93
N LEU A 434 -20.27 -9.35 -23.56
CA LEU A 434 -18.82 -9.43 -23.46
C LEU A 434 -18.44 -9.66 -22.00
N SER A 435 -17.61 -10.65 -21.67
CA SER A 435 -17.24 -11.03 -20.31
C SER A 435 -15.78 -11.50 -20.23
N LEU A 436 -14.95 -10.75 -19.50
CA LEU A 436 -13.55 -11.05 -19.24
C LEU A 436 -13.33 -11.31 -17.76
N ARG A 437 -12.58 -12.37 -17.45
CA ARG A 437 -12.03 -12.65 -16.11
C ARG A 437 -10.51 -12.63 -16.17
N VAL A 438 -9.89 -11.88 -15.27
CA VAL A 438 -8.44 -11.69 -15.20
C VAL A 438 -7.93 -11.96 -13.79
N PHE A 439 -6.88 -12.77 -13.68
CA PHE A 439 -6.17 -13.03 -12.44
C PHE A 439 -4.93 -12.14 -12.36
N VAL A 440 -4.77 -11.38 -11.28
CA VAL A 440 -3.69 -10.40 -11.14
C VAL A 440 -2.38 -11.11 -10.74
N PRO A 441 -1.36 -11.16 -11.62
CA PRO A 441 -0.14 -11.94 -11.36
C PRO A 441 0.85 -11.23 -10.41
N ALA A 442 0.75 -9.91 -10.30
CA ALA A 442 1.59 -9.07 -9.45
C ALA A 442 0.80 -7.84 -8.97
N ALA A 443 1.14 -7.33 -7.77
CA ALA A 443 0.53 -6.10 -7.27
C ALA A 443 0.86 -4.91 -8.20
N GLY A 444 -0.10 -4.00 -8.36
CA GLY A 444 0.00 -2.88 -9.29
C GLY A 444 -1.37 -2.25 -9.55
N TYR A 445 -1.73 -2.08 -10.82
CA TYR A 445 -3.01 -1.49 -11.21
C TYR A 445 -3.59 -2.15 -12.46
N VAL A 446 -4.92 -2.11 -12.56
CA VAL A 446 -5.70 -2.61 -13.69
C VAL A 446 -6.46 -1.46 -14.31
N GLN A 447 -6.49 -1.42 -15.64
CA GLN A 447 -7.35 -0.52 -16.42
C GLN A 447 -8.34 -1.36 -17.22
N ALA A 448 -9.63 -1.06 -17.08
CA ALA A 448 -10.70 -1.70 -17.82
C ALA A 448 -11.51 -0.64 -18.57
N TYR A 449 -11.79 -0.88 -19.84
CA TYR A 449 -12.56 0.05 -20.67
C TYR A 449 -13.28 -0.65 -21.83
N VAL A 450 -14.24 0.06 -22.41
CA VAL A 450 -14.88 -0.30 -23.68
C VAL A 450 -14.47 0.70 -24.76
N ALA A 451 -14.30 0.22 -25.98
CA ALA A 451 -13.91 1.06 -27.12
C ALA A 451 -14.56 0.59 -28.41
N ASN A 452 -14.65 1.51 -29.37
CA ASN A 452 -15.01 1.25 -30.76
C ASN A 452 -14.05 2.00 -31.67
N GLU A 453 -13.30 1.27 -32.48
CA GLU A 453 -12.35 1.82 -33.45
C GLU A 453 -12.90 1.83 -34.88
N SER A 454 -14.21 1.61 -35.07
CA SER A 454 -14.91 1.68 -36.35
C SER A 454 -15.70 2.98 -36.52
N ASP A 455 -16.02 3.32 -37.77
CA ASP A 455 -16.76 4.51 -38.18
C ASP A 455 -18.29 4.39 -38.07
N THR A 456 -18.76 3.36 -37.36
CA THR A 456 -20.18 3.07 -37.17
C THR A 456 -20.54 3.13 -35.69
N ASP A 457 -21.79 3.45 -35.41
CA ASP A 457 -22.30 3.59 -34.06
C ASP A 457 -22.39 2.24 -33.37
N VAL A 458 -21.78 2.16 -32.18
CA VAL A 458 -21.88 1.01 -31.28
C VAL A 458 -22.41 1.48 -29.94
N PHE A 459 -23.46 0.80 -29.51
CA PHE A 459 -24.15 1.05 -28.26
C PHE A 459 -23.59 0.09 -27.21
N PHE A 460 -22.86 0.62 -26.24
CA PHE A 460 -22.52 -0.11 -25.03
C PHE A 460 -23.54 0.28 -23.97
N ASP A 461 -24.40 -0.68 -23.63
CA ASP A 461 -25.38 -0.50 -22.57
C ASP A 461 -25.22 -1.60 -21.55
N ARG A 462 -25.65 -1.29 -20.33
CA ARG A 462 -25.31 -1.99 -19.12
C ARG A 462 -23.87 -2.34 -19.33
N ALA A 463 -23.06 -1.28 -19.48
CA ALA A 463 -21.62 -1.32 -19.32
C ALA A 463 -21.46 -1.78 -17.89
N THR A 464 -21.75 -3.06 -17.71
CA THR A 464 -22.07 -3.60 -16.43
C THR A 464 -20.80 -3.44 -15.68
N ALA A 465 -19.62 -3.42 -16.34
CA ALA A 465 -18.33 -3.64 -15.79
C ALA A 465 -18.56 -4.24 -14.42
N PRO A 466 -19.12 -5.47 -14.30
CA PRO A 466 -18.96 -6.16 -13.08
C PRO A 466 -17.48 -6.49 -13.15
N ASN A 467 -16.66 -5.51 -12.81
CA ASN A 467 -16.10 -5.49 -11.49
C ASN A 467 -17.12 -6.11 -10.49
N ARG A 468 -17.42 -7.41 -10.61
CA ARG A 468 -16.97 -8.32 -9.61
C ARG A 468 -15.46 -8.11 -9.58
N VAL A 469 -15.01 -7.05 -8.91
CA VAL A 469 -13.71 -7.11 -8.29
C VAL A 469 -14.04 -7.99 -7.09
N ILE A 470 -14.07 -9.29 -7.33
CA ILE A 470 -13.86 -10.20 -6.22
C ILE A 470 -12.38 -10.00 -5.92
N LEU A 471 -12.07 -9.05 -5.04
CA LEU A 471 -10.85 -9.16 -4.24
C LEU A 471 -11.07 -10.38 -3.33
N ALA A 472 -11.10 -11.59 -3.90
CA ALA A 472 -10.83 -12.81 -3.17
C ALA A 472 -9.32 -12.96 -3.12
N GLY A 473 -8.67 -11.90 -2.68
CA GLY A 473 -7.26 -11.84 -2.37
C GLY A 473 -7.14 -11.61 -0.88
N MET A 474 -6.13 -12.23 -0.27
CA MET A 474 -5.71 -11.82 1.06
C MET A 474 -5.10 -10.42 0.93
N VAL A 475 -5.71 -9.42 1.54
CA VAL A 475 -5.16 -8.07 1.56
C VAL A 475 -4.15 -8.00 2.71
N PRO A 476 -2.86 -7.76 2.44
CA PRO A 476 -1.91 -7.53 3.51
C PRO A 476 -2.26 -6.21 4.19
N SER A 477 -2.52 -6.24 5.49
CA SER A 477 -2.70 -5.05 6.30
C SER A 477 -1.37 -4.43 6.73
N SER A 478 -0.29 -5.22 6.69
CA SER A 478 1.09 -4.74 6.76
C SER A 478 2.05 -5.72 6.07
N ASP A 479 2.83 -5.22 5.13
CA ASP A 479 3.96 -5.95 4.54
C ASP A 479 5.26 -5.50 5.20
N GLU A 480 5.75 -6.27 6.17
CA GLU A 480 7.04 -6.04 6.83
C GLU A 480 8.07 -7.07 6.35
N LEU A 481 8.47 -6.96 5.08
CA LEU A 481 9.48 -7.83 4.46
C LEU A 481 10.94 -7.46 4.80
N ALA A 482 11.17 -6.42 5.62
CA ALA A 482 12.50 -6.03 6.04
C ALA A 482 13.14 -7.06 7.00
N PRO A 483 14.47 -7.28 6.94
CA PRO A 483 15.16 -8.14 7.91
C PRO A 483 14.90 -7.67 9.35
N PRO A 484 14.78 -8.58 10.34
CA PRO A 484 14.47 -8.23 11.73
C PRO A 484 15.40 -7.17 12.35
N PHE A 485 16.65 -7.13 11.92
CA PHE A 485 17.66 -6.17 12.40
C PHE A 485 17.68 -4.85 11.62
N CYS A 486 17.08 -4.80 10.43
CA CYS A 486 16.80 -3.57 9.68
C CYS A 486 15.37 -3.06 9.97
N ARG A 487 14.65 -3.68 10.92
CA ARG A 487 13.33 -3.23 11.35
C ARG A 487 13.44 -1.91 12.09
N ARG A 488 12.44 -1.08 11.82
CA ARG A 488 12.19 0.22 12.42
C ARG A 488 11.39 0.04 13.70
N PRO A 489 11.87 0.41 14.90
CA PRO A 489 11.02 0.62 16.04
C PRO A 489 10.38 2.01 15.89
N GLY A 490 9.27 2.10 15.15
CA GLY A 490 8.61 3.37 14.89
C GLY A 490 7.11 3.20 14.64
N LEU A 491 6.31 3.56 15.66
CA LEU A 491 4.88 3.89 15.58
C LEU A 491 3.99 2.89 14.81
N SER A 492 3.94 1.66 15.29
CA SER A 492 2.64 0.96 15.25
C SER A 492 1.72 1.62 16.29
N ARG A 493 0.48 1.94 15.89
CA ARG A 493 -0.59 2.34 16.83
C ARG A 493 -0.80 1.33 17.98
N SER A 494 -0.21 0.13 17.88
CA SER A 494 -0.06 -0.84 18.97
C SER A 494 1.22 -0.58 19.78
N GLY A 495 1.08 0.24 20.82
CA GLY A 495 2.18 0.62 21.71
C GLY A 495 2.71 -0.50 22.62
N SER A 496 4.01 -0.78 22.48
CA SER A 496 4.92 -1.13 23.57
C SER A 496 6.30 -0.54 23.25
N LEU A 497 6.76 0.43 24.05
CA LEU A 497 7.97 1.20 23.81
C LEU A 497 9.12 0.87 24.76
N LEU A 498 9.07 -0.27 25.46
CA LEU A 498 10.16 -0.73 26.32
C LEU A 498 10.44 -2.22 26.08
N PRO A 499 11.72 -2.63 25.97
CA PRO A 499 12.09 -4.03 25.88
C PRO A 499 11.62 -4.74 27.16
N ARG A 500 10.94 -5.88 27.00
CA ARG A 500 10.78 -6.83 28.10
C ARG A 500 12.17 -7.39 28.44
N PRO A 501 12.54 -7.56 29.72
CA PRO A 501 13.71 -8.35 30.05
C PRO A 501 13.42 -9.80 29.65
N GLU A 502 14.09 -10.29 28.60
CA GLU A 502 14.08 -11.70 28.23
C GLU A 502 14.74 -12.49 29.36
N ARG A 503 13.94 -13.20 30.14
CA ARG A 503 14.46 -14.28 30.99
C ARG A 503 14.88 -15.42 30.06
N HIS A 504 16.17 -15.54 29.79
CA HIS A 504 16.75 -16.72 29.19
C HIS A 504 16.56 -17.92 30.13
N PHE A 505 15.52 -18.72 29.90
CA PHE A 505 15.52 -20.10 30.36
C PHE A 505 16.25 -20.94 29.31
N ALA A 506 17.49 -21.29 29.63
CA ALA A 506 18.23 -22.31 28.92
C ALA A 506 17.49 -23.65 29.03
N TYR A 507 17.05 -24.19 27.90
CA TYR A 507 16.71 -25.61 27.81
C TYR A 507 17.92 -26.35 27.27
N ARG A 508 18.48 -27.26 28.09
CA ARG A 508 19.45 -28.27 27.65
C ARG A 508 18.73 -29.41 26.93
N PRO A 509 19.39 -30.09 25.98
CA PRO A 509 18.77 -31.11 25.14
C PRO A 509 18.70 -32.48 25.82
N ALA A 510 17.75 -33.29 25.36
CA ALA A 510 17.89 -34.73 25.24
C ALA A 510 17.96 -35.08 23.75
#